data_AF-A0A935HCZ6-F1
#
_entry.id   AF-A0A935HCZ6-F1
#
_cell.length_a   1.000
_cell.length_b   1.000
_cell.length_c   1.000
_cell.angle_alpha   90.00
_cell.angle_beta   90.00
_cell.angle_gamma   90.00
#
_symmetry.space_group_name_H-M   'P 1'
#
loop_
_entity.id
_entity.type
_entity.pdbx_description
1 polymer ?
#
loop_
_entity_poly.entity_id
_entity_poly.type
_entity_poly.pdbx_seq_one_letter_code
_entity_poly.pdbx_strand_id
1 'polypeptide(L)'
;MKHVLVSLLLAISVWAATWLPSSAATTTGTDFTPHGTQPGLQSVLQSSGDCYGCHAGFFGTQKRFMPHSTWSGSMMAHAGRDPLFWAALDVANQDVPGVGDYCLRCHSPEGWFGGRVAKSSTGAALNGANGCLLTGDHDDNDYAGNDYAGVGCHLCHRQQEAAALPVGVRPDSGNLFIDDSSDCNGDAEPCRIGPYRYPEAGISPPPHANAYAAFVKRGQFCGSCHDVSSPVTSSGPARTLIDAFGNDTGIAFPIERTASEWTYSDFGDTLFVDGFADAEPAGDVARFGETCQSCHMPQSVEPETMACHQNDEGSRVGNLGRHDLVGANAWVLGLIRNLYAGISGLARESEIDQTIQRTLALLTDKSAQLDVALDAFAGPGSDLTAHVRVTNQTGHKLPTGYSEGRRMWLNVQARDGNGALIFESGAYDASTGVLVEDAQARVYEVQQGIWNAGTNHCDIRDGSARKMFHFVLNNCIAKDNRIPPRGFRGGNNPELQPVAHVYPETSLGSGRLVNFDDVTLIIPIAPGTVTPISVDVRLHHQVASRDYIEFLNNEAIEHAIPSENLMCQPARPPLATGPRTQTRAQFMFDLWVNNGRSPPVVMEHRTLTTP
;
A
#
# COMPACT_ATOMS: atom_id res chain seq x y z
N MET A 1 -34.61 6.45 -98.09
CA MET A 1 -35.60 7.32 -97.40
C MET A 1 -35.32 7.17 -95.91
N LYS A 2 -34.65 8.15 -95.26
CA LYS A 2 -35.27 9.15 -94.37
C LYS A 2 -36.05 8.46 -93.23
N HIS A 3 -35.81 8.53 -91.92
CA HIS A 3 -35.03 9.33 -90.95
C HIS A 3 -34.86 8.42 -89.68
N VAL A 4 -33.99 8.59 -88.67
CA VAL A 4 -33.87 9.65 -87.65
C VAL A 4 -32.58 9.36 -86.83
N LEU A 5 -31.84 10.41 -86.47
CA LEU A 5 -30.68 10.40 -85.55
C LEU A 5 -31.12 10.31 -84.07
N VAL A 6 -30.37 9.59 -83.24
CA VAL A 6 -30.04 10.01 -81.86
C VAL A 6 -28.60 9.56 -81.55
N SER A 7 -27.74 10.51 -81.19
CA SER A 7 -26.33 10.33 -80.83
C SER A 7 -26.18 9.98 -79.35
N LEU A 8 -25.42 8.93 -79.02
CA LEU A 8 -24.94 8.66 -77.65
C LEU A 8 -23.45 9.04 -77.55
N LEU A 9 -23.14 9.99 -76.66
CA LEU A 9 -21.77 10.32 -76.24
C LEU A 9 -21.32 9.32 -75.16
N LEU A 10 -20.25 8.56 -75.42
CA LEU A 10 -19.50 7.83 -74.39
C LEU A 10 -18.24 8.63 -74.05
N ALA A 11 -18.14 9.14 -72.82
CA ALA A 11 -16.93 9.76 -72.28
C ALA A 11 -16.14 8.73 -71.46
N ILE A 12 -14.84 8.68 -71.72
CA ILE A 12 -13.83 7.81 -71.10
C ILE A 12 -13.52 8.33 -69.69
N SER A 13 -13.65 7.48 -68.65
CA SER A 13 -13.22 7.76 -67.28
C SER A 13 -11.92 7.02 -66.94
N VAL A 14 -10.92 7.80 -66.53
CA VAL A 14 -9.59 7.38 -66.08
C VAL A 14 -9.70 6.84 -64.64
N TRP A 15 -9.17 5.65 -64.39
CA TRP A 15 -9.10 5.06 -63.04
C TRP A 15 -7.93 5.64 -62.26
N ALA A 16 -8.23 6.34 -61.16
CA ALA A 16 -7.25 6.68 -60.12
C ALA A 16 -7.29 5.59 -59.04
N ALA A 17 -6.18 4.87 -58.86
CA ALA A 17 -6.03 3.91 -57.77
C ALA A 17 -5.78 4.67 -56.45
N THR A 18 -6.81 4.76 -55.62
CA THR A 18 -6.70 5.26 -54.25
C THR A 18 -6.06 4.18 -53.38
N TRP A 19 -4.85 4.45 -52.88
CA TRP A 19 -4.27 3.71 -51.76
C TRP A 19 -5.14 3.95 -50.52
N LEU A 20 -5.89 2.93 -50.10
CA LEU A 20 -6.54 2.91 -48.80
C LEU A 20 -5.44 2.72 -47.74
N PRO A 21 -5.34 3.58 -46.71
CA PRO A 21 -4.48 3.27 -45.58
C PRO A 21 -5.00 2.00 -44.92
N SER A 22 -4.08 1.05 -44.72
CA SER A 22 -4.31 -0.16 -43.95
C SER A 22 -4.98 0.20 -42.63
N SER A 23 -6.14 -0.40 -42.36
CA SER A 23 -6.80 -0.32 -41.07
C SER A 23 -5.76 -0.69 -40.01
N ALA A 24 -5.45 0.25 -39.10
CA ALA A 24 -4.70 -0.07 -37.90
C ALA A 24 -5.42 -1.24 -37.22
N ALA A 25 -4.71 -2.35 -37.00
CA ALA A 25 -5.23 -3.42 -36.19
C ALA A 25 -5.64 -2.82 -34.83
N THR A 26 -6.92 -2.87 -34.51
CA THR A 26 -7.40 -2.58 -33.16
C THR A 26 -6.78 -3.61 -32.24
N THR A 27 -5.68 -3.26 -31.59
CA THR A 27 -5.08 -4.06 -30.51
C THR A 27 -6.14 -4.16 -29.42
N THR A 28 -6.65 -5.36 -29.18
CA THR A 28 -7.49 -5.64 -28.01
C THR A 28 -6.69 -5.30 -26.75
N GLY A 29 -7.13 -4.31 -25.98
CA GLY A 29 -6.48 -3.93 -24.72
C GLY A 29 -6.37 -5.12 -23.77
N THR A 30 -5.23 -5.23 -23.09
CA THR A 30 -4.97 -6.30 -22.13
C THR A 30 -5.86 -6.14 -20.90
N ASP A 31 -6.59 -7.19 -20.52
CA ASP A 31 -7.33 -7.25 -19.26
C ASP A 31 -6.40 -7.62 -18.11
N PHE A 32 -6.22 -6.71 -17.15
CA PHE A 32 -5.37 -6.89 -15.97
C PHE A 32 -6.12 -7.35 -14.71
N THR A 33 -7.45 -7.41 -14.75
CA THR A 33 -8.32 -7.71 -13.61
C THR A 33 -9.39 -8.78 -13.94
N PRO A 34 -9.03 -9.93 -14.55
CA PRO A 34 -10.00 -10.87 -15.10
C PRO A 34 -10.81 -11.67 -14.07
N HIS A 35 -10.55 -11.50 -12.76
CA HIS A 35 -11.10 -12.34 -11.69
C HIS A 35 -11.76 -11.54 -10.58
N GLY A 36 -12.52 -12.21 -9.71
CA GLY A 36 -13.37 -11.56 -8.70
C GLY A 36 -14.58 -10.84 -9.32
N THR A 37 -15.37 -10.16 -8.49
CA THR A 37 -16.51 -9.35 -8.95
C THR A 37 -16.02 -8.26 -9.90
N GLN A 38 -16.71 -8.11 -11.03
CA GLN A 38 -16.39 -7.16 -12.10
C GLN A 38 -17.28 -5.90 -12.00
N PRO A 39 -16.91 -4.79 -12.67
CA PRO A 39 -17.73 -3.58 -12.69
C PRO A 39 -19.13 -3.80 -13.28
N GLY A 40 -20.06 -2.91 -12.96
CA GLY A 40 -21.46 -3.01 -13.40
C GLY A 40 -22.36 -3.74 -12.40
N LEU A 41 -22.12 -3.50 -11.11
CA LEU A 41 -22.94 -4.02 -10.01
C LEU A 41 -24.42 -3.65 -10.18
N GLN A 42 -25.33 -4.61 -9.93
CA GLN A 42 -26.76 -4.37 -9.84
C GLN A 42 -27.09 -3.41 -8.69
N SER A 43 -26.42 -3.62 -7.55
CA SER A 43 -26.50 -2.77 -6.38
C SER A 43 -25.19 -2.00 -6.25
N VAL A 44 -25.17 -0.77 -6.74
CA VAL A 44 -23.96 0.08 -6.72
C VAL A 44 -23.39 0.22 -5.31
N LEU A 45 -22.06 0.41 -5.20
CA LEU A 45 -21.45 0.76 -3.93
C LEU A 45 -22.01 2.10 -3.45
N GLN A 46 -22.26 2.19 -2.15
CA GLN A 46 -22.77 3.39 -1.50
C GLN A 46 -21.58 4.16 -0.98
N SER A 47 -21.69 5.47 -0.96
CA SER A 47 -20.58 6.31 -0.55
C SER A 47 -20.45 6.26 0.98
N SER A 48 -19.25 6.44 1.51
CA SER A 48 -19.04 6.42 2.97
C SER A 48 -19.82 7.53 3.69
N GLY A 49 -20.15 8.62 3.00
CA GLY A 49 -21.03 9.68 3.48
C GLY A 49 -22.43 9.19 3.86
N ASP A 50 -22.95 8.13 3.23
CA ASP A 50 -24.24 7.54 3.59
C ASP A 50 -24.22 6.90 4.99
N CYS A 51 -23.03 6.51 5.47
CA CYS A 51 -22.82 5.97 6.81
C CYS A 51 -22.59 7.06 7.87
N TYR A 52 -22.25 8.28 7.46
CA TYR A 52 -21.77 9.36 8.33
C TYR A 52 -22.77 9.70 9.45
N GLY A 53 -24.05 9.83 9.13
CA GLY A 53 -25.08 10.29 10.08
C GLY A 53 -25.24 9.39 11.31
N CYS A 54 -24.97 8.09 11.18
CA CYS A 54 -25.07 7.12 12.27
C CYS A 54 -23.73 6.70 12.85
N HIS A 55 -22.66 6.69 12.04
CA HIS A 55 -21.37 6.10 12.40
C HIS A 55 -20.23 7.12 12.61
N ALA A 56 -20.46 8.43 12.48
CA ALA A 56 -19.46 9.47 12.79
C ALA A 56 -19.53 9.93 14.25
N GLY A 57 -18.45 10.48 14.79
CA GLY A 57 -18.46 11.11 16.11
C GLY A 57 -18.77 12.60 16.03
N PHE A 58 -19.78 13.05 16.80
CA PHE A 58 -20.22 14.46 16.81
C PHE A 58 -19.89 15.17 18.12
N PHE A 59 -19.77 14.43 19.22
CA PHE A 59 -19.62 14.99 20.57
C PHE A 59 -18.46 14.34 21.32
N GLY A 60 -17.99 15.01 22.38
CA GLY A 60 -17.06 14.45 23.35
C GLY A 60 -15.85 13.76 22.72
N THR A 61 -15.63 12.50 23.11
CA THR A 61 -14.52 11.68 22.59
C THR A 61 -14.92 10.80 21.41
N GLN A 62 -16.15 10.91 20.89
CA GLN A 62 -16.70 10.00 19.88
C GLN A 62 -15.83 9.87 18.62
N LYS A 63 -15.17 10.95 18.18
CA LYS A 63 -14.25 10.91 17.03
C LYS A 63 -13.08 9.93 17.20
N ARG A 64 -12.77 9.52 18.45
CA ARG A 64 -11.70 8.58 18.76
C ARG A 64 -12.08 7.13 18.53
N PHE A 65 -13.36 6.78 18.44
CA PHE A 65 -13.81 5.39 18.35
C PHE A 65 -14.91 5.12 17.32
N MET A 66 -15.70 6.13 16.95
CA MET A 66 -16.79 5.96 16.00
C MET A 66 -16.25 5.50 14.63
N PRO A 67 -16.87 4.50 13.98
CA PRO A 67 -16.30 3.86 12.80
C PRO A 67 -15.95 4.82 11.66
N HIS A 68 -16.87 5.72 11.28
CA HIS A 68 -16.62 6.68 10.21
C HIS A 68 -15.49 7.64 10.59
N SER A 69 -15.48 8.19 11.82
CA SER A 69 -14.46 9.16 12.22
C SER A 69 -13.06 8.56 12.20
N THR A 70 -12.89 7.36 12.75
CA THR A 70 -11.58 6.68 12.76
C THR A 70 -11.13 6.27 11.36
N TRP A 71 -12.05 5.79 10.51
CA TRP A 71 -11.77 5.49 9.11
C TRP A 71 -11.38 6.74 8.30
N SER A 72 -12.09 7.85 8.50
CA SER A 72 -12.01 9.04 7.64
C SER A 72 -10.68 9.77 7.65
N GLY A 73 -9.81 9.53 8.64
CA GLY A 73 -8.44 10.02 8.70
C GLY A 73 -7.38 9.03 8.20
N SER A 74 -7.77 7.81 7.84
CA SER A 74 -6.88 6.74 7.40
C SER A 74 -6.47 6.86 5.93
N MET A 75 -5.38 6.20 5.56
CA MET A 75 -5.00 6.06 4.15
C MET A 75 -6.05 5.28 3.33
N MET A 76 -6.93 4.49 3.96
CA MET A 76 -8.03 3.84 3.24
C MET A 76 -9.02 4.87 2.69
N ALA A 77 -9.44 5.84 3.52
CA ALA A 77 -10.29 6.96 3.09
C ALA A 77 -9.60 7.93 2.11
N HIS A 78 -8.28 7.82 1.99
CA HIS A 78 -7.47 8.70 1.16
C HIS A 78 -6.68 7.98 0.06
N ALA A 79 -6.98 6.70 -0.21
CA ALA A 79 -6.26 5.91 -1.21
C ALA A 79 -6.37 6.52 -2.62
N GLY A 80 -7.51 7.13 -2.92
CA GLY A 80 -7.73 7.90 -4.15
C GLY A 80 -7.18 9.33 -4.10
N ARG A 81 -6.79 9.85 -2.93
CA ARG A 81 -6.29 11.23 -2.76
C ARG A 81 -4.76 11.32 -2.63
N ASP A 82 -4.08 10.19 -2.62
CA ASP A 82 -2.63 10.10 -2.43
C ASP A 82 -1.87 10.61 -3.67
N PRO A 83 -1.17 11.76 -3.59
CA PRO A 83 -0.43 12.30 -4.73
C PRO A 83 0.77 11.42 -5.14
N LEU A 84 1.33 10.64 -4.21
CA LEU A 84 2.45 9.74 -4.50
C LEU A 84 1.97 8.55 -5.34
N PHE A 85 0.79 8.01 -5.00
CA PHE A 85 0.14 6.96 -5.79
C PHE A 85 -0.13 7.43 -7.23
N TRP A 86 -0.71 8.62 -7.41
CA TRP A 86 -1.04 9.11 -8.75
C TRP A 86 0.20 9.37 -9.61
N ALA A 87 1.30 9.83 -9.03
CA ALA A 87 2.57 9.97 -9.73
C ALA A 87 3.11 8.59 -10.19
N ALA A 88 3.03 7.58 -9.33
CA ALA A 88 3.43 6.20 -9.65
C ALA A 88 2.53 5.55 -10.72
N LEU A 89 1.21 5.82 -10.65
CA LEU A 89 0.23 5.30 -11.60
C LEU A 89 0.47 5.80 -13.03
N ASP A 90 0.91 7.05 -13.17
CA ASP A 90 1.25 7.62 -14.48
C ASP A 90 2.45 6.88 -15.09
N VAL A 91 3.50 6.60 -14.30
CA VAL A 91 4.66 5.81 -14.75
C VAL A 91 4.25 4.37 -15.07
N ALA A 92 3.44 3.74 -14.23
CA ALA A 92 2.96 2.37 -14.50
C ALA A 92 2.14 2.29 -15.80
N ASN A 93 1.25 3.25 -16.07
CA ASN A 93 0.50 3.31 -17.33
C ASN A 93 1.39 3.63 -18.53
N GLN A 94 2.50 4.33 -18.34
CA GLN A 94 3.51 4.55 -19.37
C GLN A 94 4.30 3.27 -19.66
N ASP A 95 4.69 2.53 -18.63
CA ASP A 95 5.39 1.24 -18.74
C ASP A 95 4.51 0.18 -19.43
N VAL A 96 3.25 0.08 -19.00
CA VAL A 96 2.28 -0.88 -19.51
C VAL A 96 0.93 -0.16 -19.70
N PRO A 97 0.59 0.25 -20.93
CA PRO A 97 -0.66 0.95 -21.22
C PRO A 97 -1.90 0.24 -20.70
N GLY A 98 -2.68 0.95 -19.88
CA GLY A 98 -3.94 0.45 -19.31
C GLY A 98 -3.78 -0.30 -17.98
N VAL A 99 -2.55 -0.56 -17.50
CA VAL A 99 -2.34 -1.31 -16.24
C VAL A 99 -2.93 -0.62 -15.03
N GLY A 100 -3.20 0.68 -15.08
CA GLY A 100 -3.86 1.37 -13.96
C GLY A 100 -5.27 0.84 -13.63
N ASP A 101 -5.91 0.07 -14.52
CA ASP A 101 -7.08 -0.76 -14.19
C ASP A 101 -6.86 -1.65 -12.98
N TYR A 102 -5.69 -2.30 -12.93
CA TYR A 102 -5.26 -3.15 -11.82
C TYR A 102 -5.15 -2.37 -10.50
N CYS A 103 -4.54 -1.19 -10.55
CA CYS A 103 -4.26 -0.37 -9.38
C CYS A 103 -5.53 0.28 -8.80
N LEU A 104 -6.38 0.83 -9.67
CA LEU A 104 -7.57 1.58 -9.27
C LEU A 104 -8.65 0.68 -8.66
N ARG A 105 -8.58 -0.64 -8.86
CA ARG A 105 -9.43 -1.61 -8.16
C ARG A 105 -9.27 -1.55 -6.64
N CYS A 106 -8.05 -1.31 -6.14
CA CYS A 106 -7.77 -1.17 -4.72
C CYS A 106 -7.79 0.29 -4.26
N HIS A 107 -7.36 1.23 -5.10
CA HIS A 107 -7.19 2.64 -4.70
C HIS A 107 -8.41 3.54 -4.94
N SER A 108 -9.29 3.20 -5.89
CA SER A 108 -10.57 3.88 -6.15
C SER A 108 -11.67 2.86 -6.50
N PRO A 109 -12.00 1.96 -5.56
CA PRO A 109 -12.92 0.84 -5.81
C PRO A 109 -14.33 1.29 -6.23
N GLU A 110 -14.86 2.38 -5.67
CA GLU A 110 -16.18 2.90 -6.09
C GLU A 110 -16.19 3.31 -7.57
N GLY A 111 -15.13 3.99 -8.02
CA GLY A 111 -14.89 4.34 -9.42
C GLY A 111 -14.76 3.11 -10.31
N TRP A 112 -13.96 2.14 -9.87
CA TRP A 112 -13.70 0.90 -10.59
C TRP A 112 -14.98 0.07 -10.76
N PHE A 113 -15.66 -0.29 -9.66
CA PHE A 113 -16.92 -1.06 -9.69
C PHE A 113 -18.06 -0.30 -10.38
N GLY A 114 -18.03 1.03 -10.33
CA GLY A 114 -18.94 1.91 -11.06
C GLY A 114 -18.71 1.95 -12.57
N GLY A 115 -17.72 1.22 -13.09
CA GLY A 115 -17.44 1.12 -14.52
C GLY A 115 -16.74 2.36 -15.11
N ARG A 116 -16.18 3.23 -14.26
CA ARG A 116 -15.40 4.39 -14.69
C ARG A 116 -13.95 4.03 -14.99
N VAL A 117 -13.51 2.86 -14.52
CA VAL A 117 -12.29 2.20 -14.94
C VAL A 117 -12.74 0.87 -15.54
N ALA A 118 -13.00 0.86 -16.84
CA ALA A 118 -13.66 -0.28 -17.45
C ALA A 118 -13.10 -0.64 -18.82
N LYS A 119 -13.20 -1.94 -19.10
CA LYS A 119 -13.13 -2.51 -20.43
C LYS A 119 -14.30 -1.94 -21.23
N SER A 120 -14.07 -1.51 -22.46
CA SER A 120 -15.18 -1.30 -23.38
C SER A 120 -16.00 -2.59 -23.48
N SER A 121 -17.30 -2.51 -23.77
CA SER A 121 -18.21 -3.67 -23.90
C SER A 121 -17.77 -4.72 -24.93
N THR A 122 -16.72 -4.43 -25.70
CA THR A 122 -16.11 -5.30 -26.72
C THR A 122 -14.76 -5.89 -26.29
N GLY A 123 -14.27 -5.57 -25.08
CA GLY A 123 -12.97 -6.00 -24.56
C GLY A 123 -11.76 -5.36 -25.28
N ALA A 124 -12.00 -4.36 -26.14
CA ALA A 124 -10.99 -3.88 -27.07
C ALA A 124 -10.12 -2.72 -26.55
N ALA A 125 -10.55 -1.98 -25.52
CA ALA A 125 -9.77 -0.90 -24.92
C ALA A 125 -10.14 -0.72 -23.44
N LEU A 126 -9.13 -0.57 -22.58
CA LEU A 126 -9.31 -0.09 -21.21
C LEU A 126 -9.37 1.43 -21.25
N ASN A 127 -10.46 2.01 -20.75
CA ASN A 127 -10.60 3.46 -20.60
C ASN A 127 -10.69 3.81 -19.11
N GLY A 128 -10.13 4.97 -18.74
CA GLY A 128 -10.11 5.43 -17.35
C GLY A 128 -9.00 4.83 -16.47
N ALA A 129 -8.08 4.02 -17.01
CA ALA A 129 -6.94 3.46 -16.26
C ALA A 129 -5.97 4.53 -15.71
N ASN A 130 -6.02 5.75 -16.25
CA ASN A 130 -5.30 6.92 -15.75
C ASN A 130 -6.12 7.76 -14.74
N GLY A 131 -7.32 7.32 -14.39
CA GLY A 131 -8.26 8.02 -13.50
C GLY A 131 -9.09 9.12 -14.17
N CYS A 132 -8.96 9.36 -15.48
CA CYS A 132 -9.62 10.51 -16.12
C CYS A 132 -11.15 10.41 -16.23
N LEU A 133 -11.72 9.23 -16.03
CA LEU A 133 -13.17 9.01 -16.00
C LEU A 133 -13.75 8.99 -14.59
N LEU A 134 -12.91 9.13 -13.56
CA LEU A 134 -13.38 9.26 -12.18
C LEU A 134 -14.16 10.56 -11.99
N THR A 135 -15.19 10.50 -11.17
CA THR A 135 -16.05 11.62 -10.80
C THR A 135 -15.61 12.28 -9.49
N GLY A 136 -15.88 13.58 -9.36
CA GLY A 136 -15.49 14.39 -8.21
C GLY A 136 -14.10 15.00 -8.33
N ASP A 137 -13.66 15.64 -7.25
CA ASP A 137 -12.32 16.22 -7.06
C ASP A 137 -11.68 15.69 -5.75
N HIS A 138 -10.39 15.94 -5.58
CA HIS A 138 -9.63 15.44 -4.43
C HIS A 138 -10.08 16.01 -3.08
N ASP A 139 -10.68 17.19 -3.05
CA ASP A 139 -11.17 17.89 -1.86
C ASP A 139 -12.67 17.75 -1.62
N ASP A 140 -13.40 17.08 -2.52
CA ASP A 140 -14.82 16.82 -2.37
C ASP A 140 -15.10 15.94 -1.14
N ASN A 141 -16.31 16.09 -0.60
CA ASN A 141 -16.83 15.23 0.47
C ASN A 141 -17.01 13.77 0.00
N ASP A 142 -17.31 12.87 0.92
CA ASP A 142 -17.49 11.45 0.62
C ASP A 142 -18.95 11.06 0.33
N TYR A 143 -19.78 12.01 -0.11
CA TYR A 143 -21.11 11.68 -0.64
C TYR A 143 -21.01 11.18 -2.09
N ALA A 144 -22.10 10.60 -2.57
CA ALA A 144 -22.18 10.05 -3.92
C ALA A 144 -21.68 11.04 -4.99
N GLY A 145 -20.91 10.52 -5.95
CA GLY A 145 -20.32 11.31 -7.03
C GLY A 145 -18.84 11.66 -6.84
N ASN A 146 -18.19 11.14 -5.80
CA ASN A 146 -16.77 11.33 -5.56
C ASN A 146 -16.00 10.00 -5.44
N ASP A 147 -15.20 9.68 -6.45
CA ASP A 147 -14.37 8.47 -6.50
C ASP A 147 -13.04 8.58 -5.75
N TYR A 148 -12.71 9.79 -5.29
CA TYR A 148 -11.50 10.06 -4.51
C TYR A 148 -11.65 9.61 -3.05
N ALA A 149 -12.85 9.17 -2.63
CA ALA A 149 -13.18 8.59 -1.32
C ALA A 149 -12.40 7.31 -0.94
N GLY A 150 -11.64 6.74 -1.89
CA GLY A 150 -10.77 5.59 -1.65
C GLY A 150 -11.54 4.31 -1.29
N VAL A 151 -11.01 3.55 -0.33
CA VAL A 151 -11.60 2.31 0.16
C VAL A 151 -12.72 2.62 1.17
N GLY A 152 -13.95 2.69 0.66
CA GLY A 152 -15.14 3.08 1.42
C GLY A 152 -15.79 1.96 2.24
N CYS A 153 -16.73 2.36 3.11
CA CYS A 153 -17.43 1.47 4.05
C CYS A 153 -18.15 0.33 3.32
N HIS A 154 -18.93 0.67 2.26
CA HIS A 154 -19.78 -0.31 1.58
C HIS A 154 -18.97 -1.38 0.84
N LEU A 155 -17.75 -1.08 0.42
CA LEU A 155 -16.85 -2.08 -0.19
C LEU A 155 -16.47 -3.15 0.85
N CYS A 156 -15.85 -2.73 1.95
CA CYS A 156 -15.39 -3.64 3.00
C CYS A 156 -16.58 -4.41 3.61
N HIS A 157 -17.68 -3.72 3.89
CA HIS A 157 -18.87 -4.32 4.47
C HIS A 157 -19.75 -5.08 3.47
N ARG A 158 -19.36 -5.21 2.19
CA ARG A 158 -19.99 -6.16 1.24
C ARG A 158 -19.02 -7.20 0.72
N GLN A 159 -17.76 -7.18 1.16
CA GLN A 159 -16.77 -8.13 0.72
C GLN A 159 -17.02 -9.50 1.36
N GLN A 160 -17.48 -10.46 0.57
CA GLN A 160 -17.73 -11.82 1.02
C GLN A 160 -16.49 -12.70 0.86
N GLU A 161 -16.49 -13.81 1.60
CA GLU A 161 -15.51 -14.89 1.46
C GLU A 161 -15.81 -15.82 0.27
N ALA A 162 -16.73 -15.45 -0.63
CA ALA A 162 -17.28 -16.38 -1.61
C ALA A 162 -16.23 -16.84 -2.64
N ALA A 163 -15.61 -17.97 -2.35
CA ALA A 163 -14.62 -18.63 -3.19
C ALA A 163 -15.30 -19.52 -4.23
N ALA A 164 -15.29 -19.05 -5.48
CA ALA A 164 -15.16 -19.92 -6.65
C ALA A 164 -14.22 -19.24 -7.65
N LEU A 165 -13.06 -18.79 -7.17
CA LEU A 165 -11.98 -18.45 -8.08
C LEU A 165 -11.65 -19.70 -8.91
N PRO A 166 -11.40 -19.57 -10.23
CA PRO A 166 -10.90 -20.68 -11.01
C PRO A 166 -9.69 -21.31 -10.32
N VAL A 167 -9.55 -22.64 -10.43
CA VAL A 167 -8.42 -23.35 -9.83
C VAL A 167 -7.12 -22.68 -10.27
N GLY A 168 -6.30 -22.27 -9.29
CA GLY A 168 -5.03 -21.58 -9.51
C GLY A 168 -5.08 -20.05 -9.39
N VAL A 169 -6.26 -19.43 -9.28
CA VAL A 169 -6.38 -17.99 -9.03
C VAL A 169 -6.42 -17.72 -7.53
N ARG A 170 -5.56 -16.80 -7.07
CA ARG A 170 -5.43 -16.42 -5.66
C ARG A 170 -6.44 -15.31 -5.30
N PRO A 171 -7.03 -15.33 -4.08
CA PRO A 171 -7.88 -14.25 -3.56
C PRO A 171 -7.03 -13.06 -3.07
N ASP A 172 -6.09 -12.63 -3.91
CA ASP A 172 -5.12 -11.56 -3.71
C ASP A 172 -5.26 -10.53 -4.84
N SER A 173 -4.39 -9.53 -4.90
CA SER A 173 -4.28 -8.65 -6.08
C SER A 173 -5.60 -7.97 -6.50
N GLY A 174 -6.43 -7.62 -5.52
CA GLY A 174 -7.73 -7.01 -5.71
C GLY A 174 -8.84 -7.97 -6.14
N ASN A 175 -8.65 -9.29 -6.16
CA ASN A 175 -9.68 -10.30 -6.52
C ASN A 175 -10.80 -10.42 -5.47
N LEU A 176 -11.53 -9.32 -5.27
CA LEU A 176 -12.59 -9.13 -4.30
C LEU A 176 -13.90 -9.77 -4.77
N PHE A 177 -14.66 -10.33 -3.84
CA PHE A 177 -16.04 -10.77 -4.05
C PHE A 177 -16.98 -9.84 -3.32
N ILE A 178 -17.73 -9.04 -4.06
CA ILE A 178 -18.69 -8.09 -3.51
C ILE A 178 -20.08 -8.70 -3.61
N ASP A 179 -20.82 -8.71 -2.50
CA ASP A 179 -22.23 -9.07 -2.45
C ASP A 179 -23.04 -8.14 -3.37
N ASP A 180 -23.51 -8.63 -4.50
CA ASP A 180 -24.34 -7.87 -5.45
C ASP A 180 -25.80 -8.32 -5.44
N SER A 181 -26.24 -8.98 -4.37
CA SER A 181 -27.63 -9.39 -4.20
C SER A 181 -28.57 -8.18 -4.02
N SER A 182 -29.83 -8.35 -4.41
CA SER A 182 -30.88 -7.33 -4.22
C SER A 182 -31.78 -7.61 -3.01
N ASP A 183 -31.45 -8.61 -2.20
CA ASP A 183 -32.22 -9.04 -1.04
C ASP A 183 -31.28 -9.50 0.07
N CYS A 184 -31.49 -8.96 1.27
CA CYS A 184 -30.87 -9.40 2.50
C CYS A 184 -31.94 -9.70 3.54
N ASN A 185 -32.39 -10.96 3.60
CA ASN A 185 -33.40 -11.41 4.56
C ASN A 185 -34.71 -10.60 4.51
N GLY A 186 -35.14 -10.16 3.33
CA GLY A 186 -36.35 -9.35 3.12
C GLY A 186 -36.12 -7.85 3.03
N ASP A 187 -34.91 -7.36 3.29
CA ASP A 187 -34.50 -5.99 2.97
C ASP A 187 -34.06 -5.90 1.51
N ALA A 188 -34.60 -4.93 0.76
CA ALA A 188 -34.36 -4.78 -0.69
C ALA A 188 -33.02 -4.12 -1.03
N GLU A 189 -31.93 -4.63 -0.45
CA GLU A 189 -30.54 -4.20 -0.66
C GLU A 189 -29.54 -5.32 -0.24
N PRO A 190 -28.27 -5.29 -0.68
CA PRO A 190 -27.26 -6.25 -0.23
C PRO A 190 -27.01 -6.20 1.28
N CYS A 191 -26.58 -7.31 1.86
CA CYS A 191 -26.22 -7.33 3.27
C CYS A 191 -24.94 -6.53 3.55
N ARG A 192 -24.97 -5.69 4.58
CA ARG A 192 -23.74 -5.15 5.19
C ARG A 192 -23.23 -6.13 6.24
N ILE A 193 -22.09 -6.76 5.99
CA ILE A 193 -21.52 -7.76 6.88
C ILE A 193 -20.75 -7.12 8.03
N GLY A 194 -20.83 -7.70 9.22
CA GLY A 194 -20.11 -7.24 10.40
C GLY A 194 -19.75 -8.36 11.38
N PRO A 195 -18.98 -8.04 12.43
CA PRO A 195 -18.52 -9.02 13.41
C PRO A 195 -19.60 -9.42 14.44
N TYR A 196 -20.76 -8.75 14.44
CA TYR A 196 -21.82 -8.94 15.45
C TYR A 196 -22.98 -9.77 14.91
N ARG A 197 -23.62 -10.54 15.80
CA ARG A 197 -24.85 -11.29 15.51
C ARG A 197 -26.03 -10.55 16.10
N TYR A 198 -27.07 -10.33 15.31
CA TYR A 198 -28.32 -9.72 15.76
C TYR A 198 -29.47 -10.74 15.71
N PRO A 199 -30.48 -10.65 16.61
CA PRO A 199 -30.56 -9.71 17.73
C PRO A 199 -29.53 -10.00 18.82
N GLU A 200 -29.04 -8.95 19.49
CA GLU A 200 -28.11 -9.02 20.62
C GLU A 200 -28.80 -8.40 21.84
N ALA A 201 -28.73 -9.06 23.01
CA ALA A 201 -29.43 -8.58 24.19
C ALA A 201 -28.91 -7.19 24.62
N GLY A 202 -29.82 -6.23 24.75
CA GLY A 202 -29.47 -4.86 25.15
C GLY A 202 -28.88 -3.99 24.04
N ILE A 203 -28.80 -4.47 22.79
CA ILE A 203 -28.32 -3.69 21.65
C ILE A 203 -29.37 -3.71 20.54
N SER A 204 -29.86 -2.52 20.18
CA SER A 204 -30.76 -2.35 19.04
C SER A 204 -30.08 -2.82 17.74
N PRO A 205 -30.76 -3.63 16.91
CA PRO A 205 -30.21 -4.06 15.64
C PRO A 205 -30.01 -2.86 14.69
N PRO A 206 -29.09 -2.97 13.71
CA PRO A 206 -28.89 -1.92 12.73
C PRO A 206 -30.18 -1.64 11.94
N PRO A 207 -30.52 -0.38 11.65
CA PRO A 207 -31.73 0.00 10.91
C PRO A 207 -31.53 -0.14 9.38
N HIS A 208 -30.72 -1.10 8.94
CA HIS A 208 -30.40 -1.39 7.55
C HIS A 208 -30.06 -2.87 7.39
N ALA A 209 -30.07 -3.37 6.16
CA ALA A 209 -29.70 -4.75 5.85
C ALA A 209 -28.32 -5.08 6.45
N ASN A 210 -28.26 -6.15 7.23
CA ASN A 210 -27.05 -6.58 7.92
C ASN A 210 -26.96 -8.10 8.02
N ALA A 211 -25.74 -8.60 8.08
CA ALA A 211 -25.46 -10.01 8.34
C ALA A 211 -24.19 -10.18 9.17
N TYR A 212 -24.14 -11.23 9.97
CA TYR A 212 -22.90 -11.64 10.60
C TYR A 212 -21.98 -12.30 9.57
N ALA A 213 -20.69 -11.96 9.58
CA ALA A 213 -19.67 -12.71 8.85
C ALA A 213 -18.43 -12.92 9.72
N ALA A 214 -17.93 -14.16 9.79
CA ALA A 214 -16.64 -14.44 10.41
C ALA A 214 -15.46 -13.92 9.58
N PHE A 215 -15.67 -13.68 8.28
CA PHE A 215 -14.61 -13.23 7.37
C PHE A 215 -14.01 -11.88 7.75
N VAL A 216 -14.83 -10.90 8.16
CA VAL A 216 -14.34 -9.57 8.56
C VAL A 216 -13.41 -9.58 9.78
N LYS A 217 -13.33 -10.71 10.51
CA LYS A 217 -12.47 -10.90 11.69
C LYS A 217 -11.16 -11.64 11.39
N ARG A 218 -10.96 -12.11 10.16
CA ARG A 218 -9.81 -12.93 9.76
C ARG A 218 -8.82 -12.13 8.93
N GLY A 219 -7.52 -12.43 9.07
CA GLY A 219 -6.46 -11.71 8.34
C GLY A 219 -6.57 -11.83 6.82
N GLN A 220 -7.15 -12.94 6.31
CA GLN A 220 -7.40 -13.15 4.88
C GLN A 220 -8.32 -12.07 4.26
N PHE A 221 -9.13 -11.39 5.06
CA PHE A 221 -9.95 -10.27 4.60
C PHE A 221 -9.07 -9.16 3.99
N CYS A 222 -8.00 -8.79 4.69
CA CYS A 222 -7.06 -7.76 4.27
C CYS A 222 -6.16 -8.23 3.12
N GLY A 223 -5.86 -9.53 3.03
CA GLY A 223 -4.99 -10.12 2.01
C GLY A 223 -5.48 -9.93 0.57
N SER A 224 -6.78 -9.69 0.39
CA SER A 224 -7.36 -9.36 -0.91
C SER A 224 -6.73 -8.13 -1.59
N CYS A 225 -6.27 -7.14 -0.82
CA CYS A 225 -5.54 -5.98 -1.33
C CYS A 225 -4.08 -5.91 -0.83
N HIS A 226 -3.73 -6.62 0.26
CA HIS A 226 -2.41 -6.59 0.90
C HIS A 226 -1.53 -7.81 0.59
N ASP A 227 -1.78 -8.46 -0.55
CA ASP A 227 -0.92 -9.46 -1.15
C ASP A 227 -0.99 -9.21 -2.67
N VAL A 228 0.06 -8.66 -3.26
CA VAL A 228 0.01 -8.05 -4.60
C VAL A 228 1.01 -8.74 -5.49
N SER A 229 0.54 -9.44 -6.50
CA SER A 229 1.38 -10.08 -7.53
C SER A 229 1.39 -9.25 -8.80
N SER A 230 2.34 -9.47 -9.70
CA SER A 230 2.21 -8.98 -11.07
C SER A 230 0.82 -9.33 -11.63
N PRO A 231 0.16 -8.40 -12.35
CA PRO A 231 -1.17 -8.64 -12.90
C PRO A 231 -1.23 -9.95 -13.69
N VAL A 232 -2.28 -10.74 -13.47
CA VAL A 232 -2.56 -11.96 -14.22
C VAL A 232 -3.60 -11.63 -15.29
N THR A 233 -3.25 -11.90 -16.55
CA THR A 233 -4.08 -11.61 -17.72
C THR A 233 -4.61 -12.90 -18.33
N SER A 234 -5.43 -12.81 -19.39
CA SER A 234 -5.84 -13.98 -20.17
C SER A 234 -4.68 -14.77 -20.79
N SER A 235 -3.51 -14.15 -20.92
CA SER A 235 -2.28 -14.78 -21.44
C SER A 235 -1.34 -15.29 -20.34
N GLY A 236 -1.76 -15.21 -19.07
CA GLY A 236 -0.94 -15.53 -17.89
C GLY A 236 -0.40 -14.26 -17.19
N PRO A 237 0.53 -14.43 -16.23
CA PRO A 237 1.15 -13.31 -15.52
C PRO A 237 1.87 -12.35 -16.47
N ALA A 238 1.70 -11.05 -16.29
CA ALA A 238 2.40 -10.03 -17.07
C ALA A 238 3.93 -10.09 -16.86
N ARG A 239 4.34 -10.42 -15.62
CA ARG A 239 5.70 -10.73 -15.22
C ARG A 239 5.71 -11.95 -14.31
N THR A 240 6.67 -12.83 -14.56
CA THR A 240 6.97 -14.00 -13.74
C THR A 240 8.22 -13.76 -12.91
N LEU A 241 8.33 -14.41 -11.76
CA LEU A 241 9.53 -14.36 -10.93
C LEU A 241 10.65 -15.15 -11.60
N ILE A 242 11.75 -14.47 -11.87
CA ILE A 242 13.03 -15.05 -12.27
C ILE A 242 13.92 -15.20 -11.04
N ASP A 243 14.39 -16.42 -10.80
CA ASP A 243 15.25 -16.73 -9.66
C ASP A 243 16.68 -16.19 -9.84
N ALA A 244 17.51 -16.30 -8.79
CA ALA A 244 18.89 -15.82 -8.82
C ALA A 244 19.80 -16.54 -9.84
N PHE A 245 19.35 -17.66 -10.41
CA PHE A 245 20.05 -18.42 -11.44
C PHE A 245 19.54 -18.12 -12.85
N GLY A 246 18.56 -17.22 -12.99
CA GLY A 246 17.96 -16.85 -14.26
C GLY A 246 16.86 -17.81 -14.74
N ASN A 247 16.37 -18.71 -13.89
CA ASN A 247 15.25 -19.58 -14.25
C ASN A 247 13.93 -18.85 -14.02
N ASP A 248 13.05 -18.89 -15.02
CA ASP A 248 11.66 -18.47 -14.86
C ASP A 248 10.90 -19.53 -14.05
N THR A 249 10.37 -19.12 -12.90
CA THR A 249 9.62 -20.00 -11.99
C THR A 249 8.18 -20.25 -12.44
N GLY A 250 7.66 -19.45 -13.37
CA GLY A 250 6.25 -19.42 -13.77
C GLY A 250 5.31 -18.79 -12.73
N ILE A 251 5.82 -18.39 -11.56
CA ILE A 251 5.04 -17.72 -10.50
C ILE A 251 4.88 -16.25 -10.89
N ALA A 252 3.66 -15.69 -10.78
CA ALA A 252 3.47 -14.24 -10.95
C ALA A 252 4.37 -13.46 -9.98
N PHE A 253 5.09 -12.46 -10.48
CA PHE A 253 6.13 -11.79 -9.70
C PHE A 253 5.59 -11.24 -8.35
N PRO A 254 6.23 -11.55 -7.21
CA PRO A 254 5.76 -11.16 -5.89
C PRO A 254 6.10 -9.72 -5.53
N ILE A 255 5.27 -8.79 -6.00
CA ILE A 255 5.49 -7.35 -5.79
C ILE A 255 5.36 -6.99 -4.30
N GLU A 256 4.25 -7.34 -3.67
CA GLU A 256 4.04 -7.17 -2.22
C GLU A 256 3.54 -8.47 -1.62
N ARG A 257 4.02 -8.81 -0.42
CA ARG A 257 3.71 -10.09 0.24
C ARG A 257 3.24 -9.95 1.69
N THR A 258 2.68 -8.80 2.08
CA THR A 258 2.35 -8.52 3.50
C THR A 258 1.49 -9.62 4.14
N ALA A 259 0.39 -10.04 3.49
CA ALA A 259 -0.48 -11.08 4.04
C ALA A 259 0.17 -12.47 4.00
N SER A 260 0.93 -12.78 2.95
CA SER A 260 1.70 -14.03 2.88
C SER A 260 2.82 -14.09 3.93
N GLU A 261 3.54 -12.99 4.17
CA GLU A 261 4.54 -12.85 5.22
C GLU A 261 3.94 -13.13 6.60
N TRP A 262 2.73 -12.61 6.86
CA TRP A 262 1.96 -12.89 8.07
C TRP A 262 1.50 -14.34 8.18
N THR A 263 0.97 -14.91 7.09
CA THR A 263 0.49 -16.30 7.06
C THR A 263 1.62 -17.29 7.39
N TYR A 264 2.85 -16.98 7.01
CA TYR A 264 4.03 -17.80 7.28
C TYR A 264 4.69 -17.53 8.64
N SER A 265 4.08 -16.73 9.53
CA SER A 265 4.59 -16.42 10.87
C SER A 265 3.74 -17.05 11.98
N ASP A 266 4.20 -16.93 13.23
CA ASP A 266 3.44 -17.38 14.41
C ASP A 266 2.13 -16.61 14.58
N PHE A 267 2.01 -15.43 13.99
CA PHE A 267 0.81 -14.59 14.08
C PHE A 267 -0.32 -15.15 13.21
N GLY A 268 0.03 -15.72 12.05
CA GLY A 268 -0.90 -16.38 11.14
C GLY A 268 -1.31 -17.79 11.58
N ASP A 269 -0.70 -18.34 12.63
CA ASP A 269 -1.04 -19.66 13.15
C ASP A 269 -2.37 -19.61 13.93
N THR A 270 -3.35 -20.39 13.46
CA THR A 270 -4.57 -20.62 14.23
C THR A 270 -4.25 -21.53 15.41
N LEU A 271 -4.56 -21.10 16.64
CA LEU A 271 -4.70 -22.05 17.74
C LEU A 271 -5.95 -22.89 17.45
N PHE A 272 -5.78 -24.18 17.14
CA PHE A 272 -6.91 -25.07 16.89
C PHE A 272 -7.82 -25.12 18.13
N VAL A 273 -9.01 -24.52 18.02
CA VAL A 273 -10.15 -24.84 18.90
C VAL A 273 -11.14 -25.60 18.03
N ASP A 274 -11.54 -26.79 18.47
CA ASP A 274 -12.50 -27.61 17.75
C ASP A 274 -13.86 -26.91 17.70
N GLY A 275 -14.41 -26.75 16.49
CA GLY A 275 -15.67 -26.05 16.23
C GLY A 275 -16.93 -26.80 16.68
N PHE A 276 -16.88 -27.59 17.75
CA PHE A 276 -18.00 -28.41 18.23
C PHE A 276 -18.44 -28.12 19.68
N ALA A 277 -17.84 -27.13 20.37
CA ALA A 277 -18.26 -26.76 21.71
C ALA A 277 -19.27 -25.60 21.71
N ASP A 278 -20.42 -25.80 22.36
CA ASP A 278 -21.48 -24.78 22.60
C ASP A 278 -21.04 -23.60 23.51
N ALA A 279 -19.77 -23.62 23.96
CA ALA A 279 -19.12 -22.50 24.62
C ALA A 279 -18.03 -21.96 23.69
N GLU A 280 -18.37 -20.91 22.94
CA GLU A 280 -17.43 -20.16 22.10
C GLU A 280 -16.17 -19.77 22.92
N PRO A 281 -14.95 -19.96 22.38
CA PRO A 281 -13.72 -19.62 23.09
C PRO A 281 -13.63 -18.12 23.42
N ALA A 282 -12.92 -17.80 24.50
CA ALA A 282 -12.72 -16.43 24.99
C ALA A 282 -11.82 -15.61 24.04
N GLY A 283 -12.41 -14.98 23.02
CA GLY A 283 -11.80 -13.90 22.22
C GLY A 283 -11.25 -14.31 20.85
N ASP A 284 -11.13 -13.32 19.95
CA ASP A 284 -10.75 -13.54 18.54
C ASP A 284 -9.32 -14.11 18.38
N VAL A 285 -8.37 -13.77 19.25
CA VAL A 285 -6.99 -14.28 19.19
C VAL A 285 -6.94 -15.80 19.38
N ALA A 286 -7.71 -16.32 20.34
CA ALA A 286 -7.79 -17.76 20.58
C ALA A 286 -8.44 -18.52 19.42
N ARG A 287 -9.29 -17.85 18.63
CA ARG A 287 -10.05 -18.46 17.53
C ARG A 287 -9.36 -18.34 16.17
N PHE A 288 -8.69 -17.22 15.89
CA PHE A 288 -8.16 -16.87 14.57
C PHE A 288 -6.65 -16.58 14.55
N GLY A 289 -5.96 -16.70 15.69
CA GLY A 289 -4.60 -16.19 15.85
C GLY A 289 -4.57 -14.67 16.00
N GLU A 290 -3.38 -14.07 16.03
CA GLU A 290 -3.24 -12.61 15.99
C GLU A 290 -3.47 -12.11 14.56
N THR A 291 -4.62 -11.49 14.31
CA THR A 291 -5.04 -11.06 12.97
C THR A 291 -4.62 -9.64 12.66
N CYS A 292 -4.65 -9.25 11.38
CA CYS A 292 -4.43 -7.87 10.94
C CYS A 292 -5.28 -6.87 11.76
N GLN A 293 -6.56 -7.23 11.97
CA GLN A 293 -7.51 -6.43 12.72
C GLN A 293 -7.10 -6.25 14.19
N SER A 294 -6.48 -7.24 14.84
CA SER A 294 -6.09 -7.11 16.25
C SER A 294 -5.07 -5.99 16.51
N CYS A 295 -4.20 -5.71 15.54
CA CYS A 295 -3.20 -4.64 15.63
C CYS A 295 -3.67 -3.34 14.96
N HIS A 296 -4.26 -3.44 13.77
CA HIS A 296 -4.61 -2.27 12.94
C HIS A 296 -6.04 -1.77 13.16
N MET A 297 -6.88 -2.55 13.85
CA MET A 297 -8.21 -2.15 14.29
C MET A 297 -8.41 -2.44 15.79
N PRO A 298 -7.56 -1.85 16.65
CA PRO A 298 -7.57 -2.15 18.08
C PRO A 298 -8.93 -1.83 18.69
N GLN A 299 -9.36 -2.66 19.65
CA GLN A 299 -10.62 -2.48 20.35
C GLN A 299 -10.64 -1.14 21.10
N SER A 300 -11.73 -0.39 20.98
CA SER A 300 -11.93 0.83 21.74
C SER A 300 -12.26 0.52 23.20
N VAL A 301 -11.57 1.19 24.12
CA VAL A 301 -11.81 1.10 25.57
C VAL A 301 -12.39 2.40 26.15
N GLU A 302 -12.76 3.36 25.28
CA GLU A 302 -13.37 4.62 25.69
C GLU A 302 -14.75 4.36 26.35
N PRO A 303 -15.12 5.01 27.47
CA PRO A 303 -16.35 4.69 28.19
C PRO A 303 -17.65 4.85 27.37
N GLU A 304 -17.66 5.78 26.42
CA GLU A 304 -18.82 6.08 25.56
C GLU A 304 -18.87 5.21 24.29
N THR A 305 -17.99 4.20 24.16
CA THR A 305 -17.86 3.40 22.93
C THR A 305 -19.18 2.78 22.49
N MET A 306 -19.59 3.11 21.27
CA MET A 306 -20.77 2.59 20.59
C MET A 306 -20.49 2.48 19.07
N ALA A 307 -21.23 1.64 18.36
CA ALA A 307 -21.05 1.46 16.92
C ALA A 307 -21.91 2.43 16.09
N CYS A 308 -23.04 2.87 16.63
CA CYS A 308 -24.06 3.69 15.98
C CYS A 308 -24.72 4.62 17.02
N HIS A 309 -25.09 5.84 16.64
CA HIS A 309 -25.82 6.80 17.51
C HIS A 309 -27.18 6.31 18.00
N GLN A 310 -27.72 5.25 17.42
CA GLN A 310 -28.96 4.63 17.88
C GLN A 310 -28.72 3.55 18.95
N ASN A 311 -27.46 3.25 19.26
CA ASN A 311 -27.11 2.38 20.37
C ASN A 311 -26.80 3.22 21.61
N ASP A 312 -27.01 2.64 22.79
CA ASP A 312 -26.67 3.30 24.04
C ASP A 312 -25.15 3.56 24.12
N GLU A 313 -24.75 4.70 24.67
CA GLU A 313 -23.34 5.00 24.94
C GLU A 313 -22.74 3.92 25.84
N GLY A 314 -21.55 3.46 25.48
CA GLY A 314 -20.87 2.38 26.20
C GLY A 314 -21.35 0.96 25.87
N SER A 315 -22.33 0.80 24.97
CA SER A 315 -22.81 -0.52 24.51
C SER A 315 -21.73 -1.40 23.87
N ARG A 316 -20.58 -0.85 23.48
CA ARG A 316 -19.50 -1.55 22.79
C ARG A 316 -18.11 -1.37 23.43
N VAL A 317 -18.01 -0.98 24.70
CA VAL A 317 -16.71 -0.84 25.40
C VAL A 317 -15.92 -2.17 25.36
N GLY A 318 -14.69 -2.11 24.87
CA GLY A 318 -13.81 -3.28 24.68
C GLY A 318 -14.23 -4.22 23.54
N ASN A 319 -15.28 -3.87 22.79
CA ASN A 319 -15.90 -4.70 21.76
C ASN A 319 -16.31 -3.86 20.53
N LEU A 320 -15.47 -2.91 20.13
CA LEU A 320 -15.55 -2.18 18.86
C LEU A 320 -14.15 -2.01 18.27
N GLY A 321 -13.89 -2.63 17.13
CA GLY A 321 -12.67 -2.39 16.37
C GLY A 321 -12.66 -0.96 15.84
N ARG A 322 -11.72 -0.13 16.31
CA ARG A 322 -11.54 1.21 15.76
C ARG A 322 -11.00 1.09 14.35
N HIS A 323 -11.54 1.85 13.41
CA HIS A 323 -11.08 1.83 12.01
C HIS A 323 -9.83 2.70 11.84
N ASP A 324 -8.87 2.57 12.78
CA ASP A 324 -7.62 3.33 12.79
C ASP A 324 -6.80 3.04 11.52
N LEU A 325 -6.70 1.75 11.16
CA LEU A 325 -6.15 1.26 9.88
C LEU A 325 -4.77 1.87 9.57
N VAL A 326 -3.96 2.05 10.61
CA VAL A 326 -2.67 2.73 10.54
C VAL A 326 -1.58 1.82 10.02
N GLY A 327 -0.76 2.34 9.10
CA GLY A 327 0.51 1.75 8.65
C GLY A 327 1.68 2.65 9.05
N ALA A 328 2.58 2.96 8.11
CA ALA A 328 3.71 3.86 8.35
C ALA A 328 3.55 5.27 7.73
N ASN A 329 2.43 5.55 7.05
CA ASN A 329 2.23 6.74 6.21
C ASN A 329 1.76 7.99 6.99
N ALA A 330 2.51 8.44 8.01
CA ALA A 330 2.21 9.72 8.67
C ALA A 330 2.44 10.92 7.73
N TRP A 331 3.45 10.83 6.87
CA TRP A 331 3.87 11.95 6.02
C TRP A 331 2.85 12.27 4.92
N VAL A 332 2.38 11.26 4.17
CA VAL A 332 1.37 11.45 3.10
C VAL A 332 0.05 11.97 3.67
N LEU A 333 -0.37 11.47 4.83
CA LEU A 333 -1.51 12.02 5.57
C LEU A 333 -1.32 13.51 5.87
N GLY A 334 -0.12 13.92 6.30
CA GLY A 334 0.24 15.32 6.48
C GLY A 334 0.15 16.15 5.20
N LEU A 335 0.53 15.59 4.05
CA LEU A 335 0.38 16.26 2.74
C LEU A 335 -1.10 16.49 2.42
N ILE A 336 -1.92 15.43 2.48
CA ILE A 336 -3.35 15.48 2.19
C ILE A 336 -4.04 16.48 3.12
N ARG A 337 -3.71 16.44 4.42
CA ARG A 337 -4.19 17.41 5.40
C ARG A 337 -3.86 18.84 4.97
N ASN A 338 -2.61 19.13 4.62
CA ASN A 338 -2.19 20.48 4.27
C ASN A 338 -2.77 20.97 2.93
N LEU A 339 -2.91 20.06 1.96
CA LEU A 339 -3.48 20.36 0.65
C LEU A 339 -4.95 20.75 0.73
N TYR A 340 -5.71 20.06 1.59
CA TYR A 340 -7.17 20.16 1.61
C TYR A 340 -7.74 20.75 2.92
N ALA A 341 -6.87 21.25 3.81
CA ALA A 341 -7.28 21.93 5.03
C ALA A 341 -8.04 23.22 4.74
N GLY A 342 -9.13 23.47 5.46
CA GLY A 342 -9.95 24.68 5.36
C GLY A 342 -10.69 24.84 4.04
N ILE A 343 -10.62 23.86 3.13
CA ILE A 343 -11.39 23.85 1.89
C ILE A 343 -12.77 23.26 2.17
N SER A 344 -13.81 23.88 1.62
CA SER A 344 -15.19 23.45 1.79
C SER A 344 -15.40 22.14 1.00
N GLY A 345 -15.41 21.00 1.70
CA GLY A 345 -15.62 19.69 1.10
C GLY A 345 -15.20 18.55 2.03
N LEU A 346 -13.90 18.39 2.25
CA LEU A 346 -13.34 17.27 3.01
C LEU A 346 -13.47 17.41 4.55
N ALA A 347 -13.05 18.54 5.13
CA ALA A 347 -13.20 18.93 6.55
C ALA A 347 -12.90 17.81 7.59
N ARG A 348 -11.70 17.23 7.56
CA ARG A 348 -11.25 16.07 8.37
C ARG A 348 -9.91 16.23 9.06
N GLU A 349 -9.47 17.47 9.24
CA GLU A 349 -8.15 17.78 9.79
C GLU A 349 -7.95 17.12 11.16
N SER A 350 -8.99 17.09 11.99
CA SER A 350 -8.93 16.47 13.32
C SER A 350 -8.80 14.95 13.27
N GLU A 351 -9.43 14.29 12.29
CA GLU A 351 -9.41 12.86 12.07
C GLU A 351 -8.06 12.42 11.48
N ILE A 352 -7.52 13.20 10.53
CA ILE A 352 -6.19 12.99 9.98
C ILE A 352 -5.12 13.20 11.07
N ASP A 353 -5.21 14.26 11.87
CA ASP A 353 -4.28 14.52 12.97
C ASP A 353 -4.24 13.35 13.97
N GLN A 354 -5.40 12.83 14.36
CA GLN A 354 -5.49 11.65 15.24
C GLN A 354 -4.84 10.42 14.61
N THR A 355 -5.02 10.22 13.30
CA THR A 355 -4.46 9.08 12.59
C THR A 355 -2.95 9.19 12.41
N ILE A 356 -2.43 10.40 12.19
CA ILE A 356 -0.98 10.68 12.22
C ILE A 356 -0.40 10.31 13.60
N GLN A 357 -1.04 10.73 14.70
CA GLN A 357 -0.56 10.38 16.04
C GLN A 357 -0.54 8.87 16.29
N ARG A 358 -1.60 8.16 15.86
CA ARG A 358 -1.66 6.69 15.96
C ARG A 358 -0.62 6.00 15.10
N THR A 359 -0.34 6.53 13.91
CA THR A 359 0.71 6.04 13.02
C THR A 359 2.09 6.19 13.66
N LEU A 360 2.38 7.36 14.24
CA LEU A 360 3.64 7.59 14.94
C LEU A 360 3.78 6.67 16.15
N ALA A 361 2.75 6.53 16.98
CA ALA A 361 2.76 5.61 18.12
C ALA A 361 2.94 4.14 17.70
N LEU A 362 2.33 3.70 16.59
CA LEU A 362 2.57 2.35 16.06
C LEU A 362 4.05 2.15 15.69
N LEU A 363 4.65 3.14 15.01
CA LEU A 363 6.05 3.08 14.59
C LEU A 363 7.02 3.12 15.78
N THR A 364 6.76 3.96 16.79
CA THR A 364 7.68 4.16 17.92
C THR A 364 7.52 3.15 19.04
N ASP A 365 6.31 2.62 19.25
CA ASP A 365 6.02 1.87 20.48
C ASP A 365 5.82 0.37 20.21
N LYS A 366 5.54 -0.02 18.96
CA LYS A 366 5.00 -1.36 18.64
C LYS A 366 5.66 -2.08 17.47
N SER A 367 6.44 -1.39 16.64
CA SER A 367 6.93 -1.96 15.38
C SER A 367 8.28 -2.66 15.52
N ALA A 368 9.19 -2.12 16.32
CA ALA A 368 10.55 -2.64 16.48
C ALA A 368 11.01 -2.53 17.94
N GLN A 369 12.08 -3.26 18.26
CA GLN A 369 12.89 -3.04 19.46
C GLN A 369 14.35 -2.88 19.04
N LEU A 370 15.06 -1.97 19.71
CA LEU A 370 16.48 -1.71 19.50
C LEU A 370 17.27 -2.01 20.79
N ASP A 371 18.24 -2.91 20.70
CA ASP A 371 19.20 -3.22 21.75
C ASP A 371 20.62 -2.91 21.26
N VAL A 372 21.44 -2.31 22.12
CA VAL A 372 22.82 -1.94 21.78
C VAL A 372 23.76 -2.32 22.92
N ALA A 373 24.89 -2.92 22.58
CA ALA A 373 25.99 -3.23 23.49
C ALA A 373 27.31 -2.72 22.92
N LEU A 374 28.19 -2.25 23.81
CA LEU A 374 29.55 -1.87 23.46
C LEU A 374 30.53 -2.88 24.03
N ASP A 375 31.54 -3.25 23.25
CA ASP A 375 32.68 -3.99 23.76
C ASP A 375 33.48 -3.14 24.77
N ALA A 376 34.34 -3.79 25.55
CA ALA A 376 35.25 -3.11 26.44
C ALA A 376 36.17 -2.16 25.66
N PHE A 377 36.08 -0.86 25.96
CA PHE A 377 36.86 0.16 25.26
C PHE A 377 38.30 0.20 25.77
N ALA A 378 39.28 -0.06 24.89
CA ALA A 378 40.69 -0.06 25.23
C ALA A 378 41.32 1.35 25.31
N GLY A 379 40.53 2.40 25.05
CA GLY A 379 40.95 3.80 25.11
C GLY A 379 41.23 4.44 23.74
N PRO A 380 41.44 5.76 23.69
CA PRO A 380 41.70 6.48 22.44
C PRO A 380 42.89 5.90 21.67
N GLY A 381 42.76 5.76 20.35
CA GLY A 381 43.73 5.08 19.48
C GLY A 381 43.40 3.61 19.20
N SER A 382 42.28 3.11 19.73
CA SER A 382 41.72 1.78 19.42
C SER A 382 40.34 1.90 18.78
N ASP A 383 39.88 0.81 18.15
CA ASP A 383 38.50 0.73 17.66
C ASP A 383 37.54 0.44 18.82
N LEU A 384 36.37 1.08 18.80
CA LEU A 384 35.23 0.74 19.64
C LEU A 384 34.22 -0.06 18.83
N THR A 385 33.90 -1.28 19.27
CA THR A 385 32.90 -2.12 18.62
C THR A 385 31.52 -1.91 19.26
N ALA A 386 30.51 -1.66 18.43
CA ALA A 386 29.11 -1.59 18.82
C ALA A 386 28.32 -2.75 18.19
N HIS A 387 27.62 -3.51 19.02
CA HIS A 387 26.69 -4.55 18.60
C HIS A 387 25.26 -4.01 18.70
N VAL A 388 24.55 -3.98 17.58
CA VAL A 388 23.19 -3.46 17.48
C VAL A 388 22.27 -4.60 17.05
N ARG A 389 21.22 -4.86 17.84
CA ARG A 389 20.14 -5.76 17.48
C ARG A 389 18.88 -4.98 17.19
N VAL A 390 18.28 -5.22 16.01
CA VAL A 390 16.95 -4.74 15.66
C VAL A 390 16.00 -5.92 15.64
N THR A 391 15.00 -5.92 16.52
CA THR A 391 13.99 -7.00 16.61
C THR A 391 12.68 -6.54 16.00
N ASN A 392 12.13 -7.30 15.08
CA ASN A 392 10.81 -7.09 14.50
C ASN A 392 9.70 -7.56 15.45
N GLN A 393 8.78 -6.66 15.78
CA GLN A 393 7.61 -6.91 16.63
C GLN A 393 6.30 -7.06 15.83
N THR A 394 6.37 -6.92 14.51
CA THR A 394 5.22 -7.04 13.60
C THR A 394 4.96 -8.48 13.18
N GLY A 395 3.74 -8.74 12.69
CA GLY A 395 3.32 -10.05 12.22
C GLY A 395 3.85 -10.44 10.83
N HIS A 396 4.43 -9.50 10.09
CA HIS A 396 4.97 -9.62 8.73
C HIS A 396 6.44 -9.15 8.71
N LYS A 397 7.09 -9.05 7.55
CA LYS A 397 8.46 -8.49 7.51
C LYS A 397 8.45 -7.02 7.93
N LEU A 398 9.59 -6.52 8.42
CA LEU A 398 9.74 -5.11 8.79
C LEU A 398 10.87 -4.44 7.97
N PRO A 399 10.54 -3.38 7.21
CA PRO A 399 9.19 -2.93 6.82
C PRO A 399 8.44 -3.93 5.91
N THR A 400 7.13 -3.76 5.67
CA THR A 400 6.34 -4.56 4.71
C THR A 400 5.63 -3.65 3.68
N GLY A 401 4.87 -4.24 2.75
CA GLY A 401 4.07 -3.53 1.74
C GLY A 401 4.89 -3.01 0.56
N TYR A 402 4.47 -1.87 0.02
CA TYR A 402 5.07 -1.21 -1.15
C TYR A 402 6.59 -1.11 -1.06
N SER A 403 7.30 -1.75 -1.98
CA SER A 403 8.76 -1.95 -1.94
C SER A 403 9.55 -0.70 -2.34
N GLU A 404 9.02 0.10 -3.27
CA GLU A 404 9.80 1.16 -3.92
C GLU A 404 9.87 2.43 -3.08
N GLY A 405 11.08 2.92 -2.85
CA GLY A 405 11.32 4.16 -2.11
C GLY A 405 11.12 4.08 -0.59
N ARG A 406 10.50 3.01 -0.06
CA ARG A 406 10.37 2.76 1.39
C ARG A 406 11.63 2.14 1.95
N ARG A 407 12.12 2.69 3.07
CA ARG A 407 13.33 2.18 3.71
C ARG A 407 13.32 2.39 5.22
N MET A 408 13.96 1.45 5.92
CA MET A 408 14.33 1.58 7.32
C MET A 408 15.85 1.47 7.44
N TRP A 409 16.51 2.21 8.33
CA TRP A 409 17.97 2.12 8.47
C TRP A 409 18.47 2.47 9.88
N LEU A 410 19.69 2.06 10.18
CA LEU A 410 20.41 2.49 11.38
C LEU A 410 21.24 3.75 11.10
N ASN A 411 21.02 4.80 11.89
CA ASN A 411 21.98 5.91 12.04
C ASN A 411 22.77 5.69 13.33
N VAL A 412 24.09 5.66 13.22
CA VAL A 412 25.00 5.43 14.36
C VAL A 412 25.96 6.59 14.45
N GLN A 413 25.90 7.35 15.53
CA GLN A 413 26.80 8.47 15.81
C GLN A 413 27.66 8.19 17.03
N ALA A 414 28.97 8.44 16.96
CA ALA A 414 29.84 8.48 18.13
C ALA A 414 30.30 9.91 18.40
N ARG A 415 30.27 10.31 19.68
CA ARG A 415 30.69 11.63 20.15
C ARG A 415 31.73 11.51 21.25
N ASP A 416 32.70 12.42 21.25
CA ASP A 416 33.71 12.49 22.31
C ASP A 416 33.15 13.08 23.62
N GLY A 417 33.97 13.15 24.67
CA GLY A 417 33.60 13.68 25.98
C GLY A 417 33.26 15.18 25.99
N ASN A 418 33.54 15.91 24.90
CA ASN A 418 33.11 17.29 24.69
C ASN A 418 31.82 17.40 23.86
N GLY A 419 31.27 16.27 23.38
CA GLY A 419 30.09 16.20 22.52
C GLY A 419 30.38 16.36 21.02
N ALA A 420 31.65 16.42 20.61
CA ALA A 420 32.02 16.54 19.20
C ALA A 420 31.75 15.21 18.46
N LEU A 421 31.09 15.29 17.30
CA LEU A 421 30.85 14.11 16.45
C LEU A 421 32.17 13.63 15.85
N ILE A 422 32.54 12.38 16.11
CA ILE A 422 33.81 11.78 15.66
C ILE A 422 33.59 10.62 14.68
N PHE A 423 32.38 10.08 14.62
CA PHE A 423 31.97 9.03 13.68
C PHE A 423 30.47 9.13 13.41
N GLU A 424 30.08 8.88 12.16
CA GLU A 424 28.69 8.69 11.79
C GLU A 424 28.58 7.66 10.66
N SER A 425 27.65 6.71 10.79
CA SER A 425 27.22 5.80 9.71
C SER A 425 25.72 5.95 9.48
N GLY A 426 25.27 5.87 8.22
CA GLY A 426 23.87 6.06 7.84
C GLY A 426 23.37 7.49 8.04
N ALA A 427 24.22 8.48 7.73
CA ALA A 427 23.89 9.91 7.87
C ALA A 427 22.75 10.31 6.91
N TYR A 428 21.77 11.09 7.40
CA TYR A 428 20.67 11.61 6.59
C TYR A 428 20.70 13.14 6.55
N ASP A 429 20.76 13.70 5.35
CA ASP A 429 20.67 15.14 5.13
C ASP A 429 19.22 15.55 4.87
N ALA A 430 18.58 16.14 5.87
CA ALA A 430 17.19 16.60 5.76
C ALA A 430 17.00 17.73 4.73
N SER A 431 18.05 18.47 4.38
CA SER A 431 17.96 19.57 3.40
C SER A 431 17.93 19.06 1.96
N THR A 432 18.58 17.93 1.68
CA THR A 432 18.66 17.33 0.35
C THR A 432 17.84 16.05 0.21
N GLY A 433 17.45 15.41 1.31
CA GLY A 433 16.80 14.11 1.36
C GLY A 433 17.73 12.92 1.11
N VAL A 434 19.05 13.15 1.13
CA VAL A 434 20.06 12.13 0.84
C VAL A 434 20.35 11.30 2.08
N LEU A 435 20.35 9.98 1.91
CA LEU A 435 20.91 9.02 2.86
C LEU A 435 22.29 8.61 2.38
N VAL A 436 23.30 8.75 3.24
CA VAL A 436 24.64 8.24 2.98
C VAL A 436 24.66 6.74 3.29
N GLU A 437 24.83 5.93 2.26
CA GLU A 437 25.01 4.47 2.36
C GLU A 437 26.52 4.16 2.39
N ASP A 438 27.18 4.45 3.52
CA ASP A 438 28.60 4.09 3.74
C ASP A 438 28.80 2.57 3.89
N ALA A 439 30.06 2.12 3.98
CA ALA A 439 30.40 0.70 4.02
C ALA A 439 29.82 -0.06 5.23
N GLN A 440 29.45 0.63 6.31
CA GLN A 440 28.82 0.06 7.50
C GLN A 440 27.32 0.38 7.60
N ALA A 441 26.77 1.17 6.66
CA ALA A 441 25.36 1.55 6.68
C ALA A 441 24.47 0.31 6.54
N ARG A 442 23.48 0.22 7.44
CA ARG A 442 22.48 -0.86 7.40
C ARG A 442 21.13 -0.31 6.97
N VAL A 443 20.78 -0.54 5.71
CA VAL A 443 19.47 -0.20 5.12
C VAL A 443 18.65 -1.46 4.89
N TYR A 444 17.48 -1.54 5.52
CA TYR A 444 16.45 -2.56 5.38
C TYR A 444 15.43 -2.14 4.32
N GLU A 445 15.38 -2.86 3.22
CA GLU A 445 14.56 -2.57 2.03
C GLU A 445 14.39 -3.83 1.16
N VAL A 446 13.50 -3.77 0.16
CA VAL A 446 13.55 -4.66 -1.00
C VAL A 446 14.03 -3.86 -2.20
N GLN A 447 14.92 -4.44 -3.00
CA GLN A 447 15.29 -3.91 -4.31
C GLN A 447 14.79 -4.91 -5.35
N GLN A 448 13.63 -4.59 -5.92
CA GLN A 448 13.05 -5.30 -7.05
C GLN A 448 13.55 -4.66 -8.35
N GLY A 449 13.65 -5.44 -9.41
CA GLY A 449 14.18 -4.95 -10.67
C GLY A 449 13.80 -5.80 -11.86
N ILE A 450 14.49 -5.54 -12.97
CA ILE A 450 14.27 -6.20 -14.26
C ILE A 450 15.45 -7.11 -14.54
N TRP A 451 15.17 -8.39 -14.81
CA TRP A 451 16.19 -9.39 -15.10
C TRP A 451 16.84 -9.12 -16.44
N ASN A 452 18.17 -9.09 -16.43
CA ASN A 452 18.99 -8.92 -17.62
C ASN A 452 19.68 -10.23 -17.96
N ALA A 453 19.16 -10.93 -18.96
CA ALA A 453 19.72 -12.19 -19.44
C ALA A 453 21.13 -12.05 -20.05
N GLY A 454 21.53 -10.84 -20.46
CA GLY A 454 22.87 -10.59 -21.00
C GLY A 454 23.95 -10.50 -19.91
N THR A 455 23.59 -10.05 -18.72
CA THR A 455 24.49 -9.94 -17.55
C THR A 455 24.23 -11.01 -16.49
N ASN A 456 23.12 -11.76 -16.60
CA ASN A 456 22.61 -12.72 -15.62
C ASN A 456 22.37 -12.09 -14.24
N HIS A 457 21.93 -10.83 -14.22
CA HIS A 457 21.75 -10.02 -13.02
C HIS A 457 20.35 -9.39 -12.99
N CYS A 458 19.89 -9.07 -11.78
CA CYS A 458 18.69 -8.28 -11.57
C CYS A 458 19.05 -6.79 -11.61
N ASP A 459 18.68 -6.08 -12.68
CA ASP A 459 19.00 -4.67 -12.86
C ASP A 459 18.03 -3.80 -12.04
N ILE A 460 18.60 -3.07 -11.08
CA ILE A 460 17.89 -2.12 -10.21
C ILE A 460 18.31 -0.66 -10.47
N ARG A 461 19.15 -0.45 -11.49
CA ARG A 461 19.64 0.85 -11.92
C ARG A 461 19.62 0.98 -13.43
N ASP A 462 19.41 2.20 -13.91
CA ASP A 462 19.46 2.52 -15.33
C ASP A 462 20.90 2.69 -15.84
N GLY A 463 21.06 2.98 -17.14
CA GLY A 463 22.37 3.24 -17.76
C GLY A 463 23.11 4.45 -17.21
N SER A 464 22.45 5.33 -16.45
CA SER A 464 23.02 6.47 -15.75
C SER A 464 23.27 6.19 -14.26
N ALA A 465 23.16 4.93 -13.84
CA ALA A 465 23.27 4.46 -12.46
C ALA A 465 22.21 5.02 -11.49
N ARG A 466 21.11 5.61 -11.98
CA ARG A 466 19.97 6.02 -11.13
C ARG A 466 19.19 4.77 -10.71
N LYS A 467 18.66 4.73 -9.49
CA LYS A 467 17.77 3.62 -9.07
C LYS A 467 16.50 3.65 -9.93
N MET A 468 16.04 2.48 -10.34
CA MET A 468 14.80 2.31 -11.11
C MET A 468 13.67 1.80 -10.21
N PHE A 469 12.44 2.23 -10.48
CA PHE A 469 11.25 1.86 -9.72
C PHE A 469 10.06 1.60 -10.68
N HIS A 470 10.30 0.75 -11.68
CA HIS A 470 9.28 0.36 -12.66
C HIS A 470 8.41 -0.78 -12.11
N PHE A 471 7.52 -0.44 -11.17
CA PHE A 471 6.71 -1.37 -10.37
C PHE A 471 6.12 -2.55 -11.16
N VAL A 472 5.52 -2.27 -12.33
CA VAL A 472 4.82 -3.26 -13.17
C VAL A 472 5.75 -4.04 -14.10
N LEU A 473 7.02 -3.63 -14.23
CA LEU A 473 8.03 -4.30 -15.04
C LEU A 473 8.90 -5.25 -14.22
N ASN A 474 8.90 -5.12 -12.90
CA ASN A 474 9.70 -5.93 -12.00
C ASN A 474 9.44 -7.44 -12.20
N ASN A 475 10.51 -8.22 -12.31
CA ASN A 475 10.47 -9.68 -12.48
C ASN A 475 11.60 -10.43 -11.75
N CYS A 476 12.45 -9.73 -11.00
CA CYS A 476 13.46 -10.32 -10.13
C CYS A 476 13.65 -9.49 -8.85
N ILE A 477 14.27 -10.11 -7.84
CA ILE A 477 14.62 -9.48 -6.56
C ILE A 477 16.14 -9.49 -6.44
N ALA A 478 16.77 -8.31 -6.38
CA ALA A 478 18.21 -8.17 -6.19
C ALA A 478 18.59 -8.24 -4.70
N LYS A 479 17.71 -7.76 -3.82
CA LYS A 479 17.90 -7.70 -2.37
C LYS A 479 16.55 -7.74 -1.67
N ASP A 480 16.43 -8.53 -0.61
CA ASP A 480 15.38 -8.42 0.41
C ASP A 480 16.01 -8.77 1.75
N ASN A 481 16.36 -7.74 2.52
CA ASN A 481 16.90 -7.89 3.86
C ASN A 481 15.94 -7.35 4.92
N ARG A 482 14.64 -7.29 4.63
CA ARG A 482 13.64 -6.88 5.64
C ARG A 482 13.55 -7.95 6.71
N ILE A 483 13.40 -7.54 7.96
CA ILE A 483 13.52 -8.43 9.12
C ILE A 483 12.28 -9.34 9.19
N PRO A 484 12.42 -10.68 9.20
CA PRO A 484 11.29 -11.60 9.31
C PRO A 484 10.45 -11.41 10.58
N PRO A 485 9.16 -11.76 10.57
CA PRO A 485 8.35 -11.81 11.79
C PRO A 485 8.73 -13.00 12.67
N ARG A 486 8.23 -13.00 13.92
CA ARG A 486 8.41 -14.13 14.85
C ARG A 486 7.91 -15.44 14.23
N GLY A 487 8.78 -16.44 14.25
CA GLY A 487 8.48 -17.80 13.80
C GLY A 487 8.28 -17.96 12.30
N PHE A 488 8.81 -17.03 11.51
CA PHE A 488 8.71 -17.02 10.05
C PHE A 488 9.25 -18.29 9.38
N ARG A 489 8.41 -18.94 8.57
CA ARG A 489 8.69 -20.18 7.83
C ARG A 489 8.88 -19.97 6.33
N GLY A 490 8.93 -18.72 5.88
CA GLY A 490 9.07 -18.37 4.46
C GLY A 490 10.50 -18.45 3.91
N GLY A 491 11.48 -18.92 4.70
CA GLY A 491 12.91 -18.86 4.35
C GLY A 491 13.34 -19.65 3.11
N ASN A 492 12.54 -20.64 2.69
CA ASN A 492 12.77 -21.42 1.47
C ASN A 492 11.67 -21.20 0.41
N ASN A 493 10.75 -20.28 0.64
CA ASN A 493 9.71 -19.95 -0.33
C ASN A 493 10.24 -18.87 -1.28
N PRO A 494 10.31 -19.09 -2.60
CA PRO A 494 10.87 -18.12 -3.54
C PRO A 494 10.16 -16.77 -3.55
N GLU A 495 8.90 -16.70 -3.12
CA GLU A 495 8.15 -15.45 -3.00
C GLU A 495 8.46 -14.67 -1.71
N LEU A 496 9.04 -15.32 -0.69
CA LEU A 496 9.15 -14.80 0.67
C LEU A 496 10.55 -14.84 1.26
N GLN A 497 11.47 -15.59 0.67
CA GLN A 497 12.81 -15.78 1.21
C GLN A 497 13.60 -14.46 1.22
N PRO A 498 14.47 -14.23 2.22
CA PRO A 498 15.46 -13.17 2.14
C PRO A 498 16.36 -13.35 0.91
N VAL A 499 16.81 -12.23 0.32
CA VAL A 499 17.70 -12.21 -0.84
C VAL A 499 18.88 -11.29 -0.55
N ALA A 500 20.09 -11.75 -0.87
CA ALA A 500 21.36 -11.06 -0.55
C ALA A 500 21.56 -10.76 0.95
N HIS A 501 20.84 -11.47 1.83
CA HIS A 501 21.01 -11.48 3.27
C HIS A 501 20.56 -12.81 3.85
N VAL A 502 21.14 -13.24 4.96
CA VAL A 502 20.82 -14.52 5.61
C VAL A 502 20.42 -14.27 7.04
N TYR A 503 19.21 -14.73 7.39
CA TYR A 503 18.80 -14.85 8.79
C TYR A 503 19.00 -16.30 9.24
N PRO A 504 19.67 -16.54 10.38
CA PRO A 504 19.80 -17.89 10.91
C PRO A 504 18.44 -18.45 11.31
N GLU A 505 18.35 -19.77 11.34
CA GLU A 505 17.22 -20.45 11.98
C GLU A 505 17.29 -20.28 13.51
N THR A 506 16.12 -20.23 14.16
CA THR A 506 16.00 -20.16 15.63
C THR A 506 16.62 -21.36 16.33
N SER A 507 16.67 -22.50 15.66
CA SER A 507 17.45 -23.68 16.02
C SER A 507 17.76 -24.47 14.75
N LEU A 508 18.89 -25.20 14.75
CA LEU A 508 19.34 -25.92 13.56
C LEU A 508 18.29 -26.94 13.08
N GLY A 509 17.85 -26.79 11.83
CA GLY A 509 16.85 -27.63 11.19
C GLY A 509 15.41 -27.25 11.51
N SER A 510 15.15 -26.10 12.13
CA SER A 510 13.78 -25.70 12.52
C SER A 510 12.94 -25.21 11.34
N GLY A 511 13.58 -24.76 10.26
CA GLY A 511 12.90 -24.08 9.16
C GLY A 511 12.28 -22.73 9.56
N ARG A 512 12.58 -22.22 10.76
CA ARG A 512 12.05 -20.96 11.31
C ARG A 512 13.17 -19.94 11.46
N LEU A 513 13.08 -18.82 10.74
CA LEU A 513 14.10 -17.77 10.82
C LEU A 513 13.95 -16.96 12.10
N VAL A 514 15.06 -16.39 12.59
CA VAL A 514 15.03 -15.38 13.65
C VAL A 514 14.28 -14.12 13.18
N ASN A 515 13.67 -13.41 14.13
CA ASN A 515 12.93 -12.16 13.88
C ASN A 515 13.75 -10.91 14.20
N PHE A 516 15.07 -11.01 14.17
CA PHE A 516 15.96 -9.90 14.45
C PHE A 516 17.14 -9.89 13.48
N ASP A 517 17.75 -8.73 13.32
CA ASP A 517 19.04 -8.56 12.63
C ASP A 517 20.09 -8.09 13.64
N ASP A 518 21.26 -8.74 13.63
CA ASP A 518 22.42 -8.36 14.43
C ASP A 518 23.45 -7.68 13.53
N VAL A 519 23.80 -6.44 13.88
CA VAL A 519 24.72 -5.59 13.14
C VAL A 519 25.90 -5.26 14.05
N THR A 520 27.11 -5.41 13.56
CA THR A 520 28.33 -5.01 14.27
C THR A 520 28.97 -3.85 13.54
N LEU A 521 29.17 -2.74 14.26
CA LEU A 521 29.85 -1.55 13.74
C LEU A 521 31.19 -1.37 14.43
N ILE A 522 32.20 -1.03 13.65
CA ILE A 522 33.55 -0.70 14.09
C ILE A 522 33.70 0.83 14.02
N ILE A 523 33.92 1.44 15.18
CA ILE A 523 34.02 2.89 15.36
C ILE A 523 35.48 3.23 15.64
N PRO A 524 36.26 3.69 14.65
CA PRO A 524 37.66 4.04 14.86
C PRO A 524 37.78 5.28 15.76
N ILE A 525 38.47 5.15 16.90
CA ILE A 525 38.70 6.27 17.83
C ILE A 525 40.14 6.75 17.70
N ALA A 526 40.32 8.01 17.29
CA ALA A 526 41.64 8.59 17.13
C ALA A 526 42.41 8.68 18.48
N PRO A 527 43.75 8.58 18.46
CA PRO A 527 44.55 8.87 19.64
C PRO A 527 44.28 10.29 20.17
N GLY A 528 44.15 10.42 21.50
CA GLY A 528 43.89 11.71 22.15
C GLY A 528 42.44 12.20 22.12
N THR A 529 41.50 11.45 21.54
CA THR A 529 40.07 11.72 21.66
C THR A 529 39.66 11.78 23.14
N VAL A 530 38.85 12.79 23.50
CA VAL A 530 38.40 13.00 24.87
C VAL A 530 37.36 11.96 25.24
N THR A 531 37.52 11.33 26.40
CA THR A 531 36.58 10.33 26.95
C THR A 531 35.61 10.95 27.95
N PRO A 532 34.46 10.32 28.22
CA PRO A 532 33.97 9.07 27.62
C PRO A 532 33.45 9.26 26.19
N ILE A 533 33.40 8.18 25.41
CA ILE A 533 32.79 8.17 24.08
C ILE A 533 31.31 7.80 24.24
N SER A 534 30.42 8.63 23.74
CA SER A 534 28.98 8.34 23.67
C SER A 534 28.64 7.80 22.28
N VAL A 535 27.97 6.65 22.23
CA VAL A 535 27.46 6.02 21.00
C VAL A 535 25.94 6.10 21.01
N ASP A 536 25.40 6.75 20.00
CA ASP A 536 23.98 7.02 19.82
C ASP A 536 23.49 6.28 18.57
N VAL A 537 22.52 5.39 18.73
CA VAL A 537 21.96 4.56 17.67
C VAL A 537 20.49 4.86 17.52
N ARG A 538 20.07 5.22 16.30
CA ARG A 538 18.67 5.46 15.93
C ARG A 538 18.26 4.51 14.81
N LEU A 539 17.09 3.88 14.98
CA LEU A 539 16.40 3.20 13.90
C LEU A 539 15.42 4.17 13.24
N HIS A 540 15.62 4.45 11.96
CA HIS A 540 14.78 5.37 11.19
C HIS A 540 13.90 4.62 10.19
N HIS A 541 12.69 5.12 9.94
CA HIS A 541 11.84 4.72 8.81
C HIS A 541 11.49 5.94 7.94
N GLN A 542 11.53 5.77 6.62
CA GLN A 542 11.14 6.78 5.64
C GLN A 542 10.14 6.21 4.63
N VAL A 543 9.09 7.00 4.36
CA VAL A 543 8.00 6.65 3.44
C VAL A 543 8.42 6.77 1.98
N ALA A 544 9.11 7.85 1.61
CA ALA A 544 9.52 8.09 0.23
C ALA A 544 10.96 8.62 0.20
N SER A 545 11.87 7.84 -0.37
CA SER A 545 13.25 8.26 -0.60
C SER A 545 13.33 9.34 -1.69
N ARG A 546 14.43 10.11 -1.66
CA ARG A 546 14.77 11.04 -2.74
C ARG A 546 14.82 10.33 -4.10
N ASP A 547 15.50 9.18 -4.17
CA ASP A 547 15.68 8.43 -5.41
C ASP A 547 14.34 8.11 -6.08
N TYR A 548 13.33 7.74 -5.29
CA TYR A 548 12.01 7.40 -5.81
C TYR A 548 11.25 8.62 -6.32
N ILE A 549 11.26 9.72 -5.56
CA ILE A 549 10.60 10.96 -5.97
C ILE A 549 11.26 11.56 -7.23
N GLU A 550 12.58 11.54 -7.31
CA GLU A 550 13.32 11.98 -8.49
C GLU A 550 13.09 11.07 -9.69
N PHE A 551 13.03 9.74 -9.49
CA PHE A 551 12.67 8.79 -10.54
C PHE A 551 11.30 9.12 -11.16
N LEU A 552 10.25 9.25 -10.35
CA LEU A 552 8.90 9.57 -10.85
C LEU A 552 8.89 10.86 -11.67
N ASN A 553 9.60 11.89 -11.20
CA ASN A 553 9.67 13.18 -11.89
C ASN A 553 10.48 13.09 -13.19
N ASN A 554 11.58 12.35 -13.18
CA ASN A 554 12.40 12.12 -14.38
C ASN A 554 11.62 11.35 -15.44
N GLU A 555 10.93 10.27 -15.07
CA GLU A 555 10.07 9.50 -15.99
C GLU A 555 9.01 10.40 -16.64
N ALA A 556 8.36 11.25 -15.85
CA ALA A 556 7.37 12.19 -16.38
C ALA A 556 7.96 13.18 -17.39
N ILE A 557 9.18 13.67 -17.15
CA ILE A 557 9.88 14.60 -18.06
C ILE A 557 10.37 13.88 -19.32
N GLU A 558 11.05 12.74 -19.15
CA GLU A 558 11.68 11.96 -20.22
C GLU A 558 10.65 11.39 -21.19
N HIS A 559 9.47 11.03 -20.69
CA HIS A 559 8.34 10.52 -21.49
C HIS A 559 7.29 11.58 -21.84
N ALA A 560 7.52 12.84 -21.49
CA ALA A 560 6.60 13.96 -21.76
C ALA A 560 5.15 13.67 -21.31
N ILE A 561 5.00 13.09 -20.12
CA ILE A 561 3.69 12.83 -19.51
C ILE A 561 2.95 14.17 -19.37
N PRO A 562 1.70 14.30 -19.86
CA PRO A 562 0.97 15.56 -19.79
C PRO A 562 0.54 15.91 -18.36
N SER A 563 0.21 17.18 -18.12
CA SER A 563 -0.45 17.57 -16.87
C SER A 563 -1.81 16.92 -16.71
N GLU A 564 -2.31 16.77 -15.48
CA GLU A 564 -3.57 16.06 -15.23
C GLU A 564 -4.76 16.66 -15.99
N ASN A 565 -4.92 17.99 -15.97
CA ASN A 565 -6.02 18.64 -16.68
C ASN A 565 -5.89 18.52 -18.20
N LEU A 566 -4.67 18.43 -18.75
CA LEU A 566 -4.45 18.20 -20.17
C LEU A 566 -4.71 16.73 -20.54
N MET A 567 -4.22 15.79 -19.71
CA MET A 567 -4.40 14.36 -19.85
C MET A 567 -5.89 13.97 -19.86
N CYS A 568 -6.68 14.60 -18.99
CA CYS A 568 -8.09 14.27 -18.77
C CYS A 568 -9.07 15.20 -19.49
N GLN A 569 -8.59 16.20 -20.25
CA GLN A 569 -9.44 17.19 -20.94
C GLN A 569 -10.58 16.58 -21.78
N PRO A 570 -10.39 15.45 -22.50
CA PRO A 570 -11.48 14.87 -23.30
C PRO A 570 -12.55 14.17 -22.45
N ALA A 571 -12.23 13.82 -21.20
CA ALA A 571 -13.00 12.91 -20.36
C ALA A 571 -13.82 13.63 -19.28
N ARG A 572 -13.30 14.73 -18.73
CA ARG A 572 -13.95 15.49 -17.65
C ARG A 572 -13.52 16.96 -17.63
N PRO A 573 -14.29 17.85 -16.96
CA PRO A 573 -13.86 19.21 -16.68
C PRO A 573 -12.52 19.24 -15.93
N PRO A 574 -11.71 20.31 -16.08
CA PRO A 574 -10.48 20.48 -15.31
C PRO A 574 -10.76 20.42 -13.80
N LEU A 575 -9.90 19.72 -13.06
CA LEU A 575 -9.95 19.71 -11.60
C LEU A 575 -9.59 21.08 -11.04
N ALA A 576 -10.24 21.42 -9.92
CA ALA A 576 -10.05 22.67 -9.19
C ALA A 576 -8.95 22.54 -8.12
N THR A 577 -8.68 21.33 -7.63
CA THR A 577 -7.61 21.02 -6.67
C THR A 577 -6.65 19.94 -7.19
N GLY A 578 -5.65 19.57 -6.38
CA GLY A 578 -4.62 18.62 -6.76
C GLY A 578 -3.59 19.15 -7.79
N PRO A 579 -3.03 18.27 -8.65
CA PRO A 579 -1.97 18.62 -9.62
C PRO A 579 -2.37 19.63 -10.69
N ARG A 580 -3.63 19.62 -11.12
CA ARG A 580 -4.23 20.55 -12.10
C ARG A 580 -3.40 20.69 -13.39
N THR A 581 -2.60 21.75 -13.47
CA THR A 581 -1.81 22.13 -14.65
C THR A 581 -0.39 21.60 -14.62
N GLN A 582 0.01 20.89 -13.56
CA GLN A 582 1.28 20.17 -13.46
C GLN A 582 1.08 18.68 -13.77
N THR A 583 2.16 17.99 -14.13
CA THR A 583 2.18 16.51 -14.08
C THR A 583 2.01 16.07 -12.63
N ARG A 584 1.41 14.90 -12.39
CA ARG A 584 1.27 14.35 -11.03
C ARG A 584 2.64 14.15 -10.36
N ALA A 585 3.65 13.76 -11.13
CA ALA A 585 5.02 13.61 -10.63
C ALA A 585 5.68 14.94 -10.23
N GLN A 586 5.53 16.01 -11.03
CA GLN A 586 6.07 17.32 -10.66
C GLN A 586 5.35 17.88 -9.44
N PHE A 587 4.03 17.71 -9.35
CA PHE A 587 3.25 18.09 -8.17
C PHE A 587 3.74 17.34 -6.91
N MET A 588 3.98 16.03 -7.03
CA MET A 588 4.53 15.24 -5.94
C MET A 588 5.96 15.67 -5.57
N PHE A 589 6.81 16.00 -6.54
CA PHE A 589 8.15 16.53 -6.30
C PHE A 589 8.11 17.86 -5.53
N ASP A 590 7.24 18.80 -5.95
CA ASP A 590 7.06 20.09 -5.28
C ASP A 590 6.57 19.90 -3.84
N LEU A 591 5.61 18.99 -3.63
CA LEU A 591 5.14 18.63 -2.28
C LEU A 591 6.26 18.04 -1.44
N TRP A 592 7.09 17.18 -2.01
CA TRP A 592 8.24 16.61 -1.33
C TRP A 592 9.23 17.67 -0.87
N VAL A 593 9.64 18.58 -1.75
CA VAL A 593 10.52 19.70 -1.43
C VAL A 593 9.94 20.59 -0.32
N ASN A 594 8.65 20.93 -0.43
CA ASN A 594 7.99 21.89 0.46
C ASN A 594 7.58 21.31 1.82
N ASN A 595 7.56 19.99 1.98
CA ASN A 595 7.12 19.30 3.21
C ASN A 595 8.24 18.43 3.80
N GLY A 596 9.45 18.98 3.85
CA GLY A 596 10.57 18.39 4.59
C GLY A 596 11.16 17.12 3.97
N ARG A 597 10.88 16.85 2.69
CA ARG A 597 11.47 15.75 1.91
C ARG A 597 11.21 14.37 2.50
N SER A 598 9.97 14.12 2.92
CA SER A 598 9.57 12.88 3.61
C SER A 598 10.52 12.60 4.80
N PRO A 599 10.56 13.48 5.82
CA PRO A 599 11.53 13.36 6.89
C PRO A 599 11.37 12.01 7.59
N PRO A 600 12.47 11.32 7.94
CA PRO A 600 12.37 10.03 8.59
C PRO A 600 11.81 10.13 9.99
N VAL A 601 11.04 9.12 10.37
CA VAL A 601 10.56 8.91 11.74
C VAL A 601 11.61 8.10 12.48
N VAL A 602 12.03 8.55 13.66
CA VAL A 602 12.83 7.73 14.59
C VAL A 602 11.88 6.73 15.23
N MET A 603 12.05 5.45 14.92
CA MET A 603 11.27 4.36 15.51
C MET A 603 11.78 4.02 16.90
N GLU A 604 13.10 3.89 17.04
CA GLU A 604 13.76 3.49 18.28
C GLU A 604 15.10 4.21 18.42
N HIS A 605 15.53 4.44 19.67
CA HIS A 605 16.76 5.15 19.98
C HIS A 605 17.42 4.60 21.25
N ARG A 606 18.74 4.41 21.21
CA ARG A 606 19.55 4.01 22.37
C ARG A 606 20.86 4.80 22.39
N THR A 607 21.28 5.20 23.58
CA THR A 607 22.58 5.84 23.80
C THR A 607 23.34 5.06 24.87
N LEU A 608 24.59 4.70 24.58
CA LEU A 608 25.53 4.13 25.53
C LEU A 608 26.76 5.03 25.62
N THR A 609 27.50 4.90 26.72
CA THR A 609 28.70 5.67 26.97
C THR A 609 29.77 4.72 27.47
N THR A 610 30.99 4.85 26.97
CA THR A 610 32.13 4.10 27.52
C THR A 610 32.36 4.49 28.99
N PRO A 611 33.03 3.64 29.79
CA PRO A 611 33.40 3.99 31.16
C PRO A 611 34.20 5.31 31.27
#